data_AF-A0A7N5K7Z0-F1
#
_entry.id   AF-A0A7N5K7Z0-F1
#
_cell.length_a   1.000
_cell.length_b   1.000
_cell.length_c   1.000
_cell.angle_alpha   90.00
_cell.angle_beta   90.00
_cell.angle_gamma   90.00
#
_symmetry.space_group_name_H-M   'P 1'
#
loop_
_entity.id
_entity.type
_entity.pdbx_description
1 polymer ?
#
loop_
_entity_poly.entity_id
_entity_poly.type
_entity_poly.pdbx_seq_one_letter_code
_entity_poly.pdbx_strand_id
1 'polypeptide(L)'
;MGALLCSQADAEAPRETLRFHAEAKGAQVRLDAERCTAHRRATFHDGIVFSQRPVLPGERVALRVLGQEKGWCGGLRVGFTRLDPARVSAPCLPPFVCPDLEQQSPTWAAVLPEDGALPGNVVRFWVNRRGRLFARVNAGPRLLLRKGVLMGAPLWAVMDVYGTTKAIELLGEANPRGPRHRPWVGGEGSGGTAPPLTAVGRSVQFFIYSFSLSSCPGPVMKMGTGGRQKDKTQREGNLVPREC
;
A
#
# COMPACT_ATOMS: atom_id res chain seq x y z
N MET A 1 -36.71 21.33 39.36
CA MET A 1 -35.67 20.32 39.67
C MET A 1 -35.50 19.44 38.43
N GLY A 2 -34.56 19.79 37.57
CA GLY A 2 -34.27 19.04 36.34
C GLY A 2 -33.41 17.81 36.65
N ALA A 3 -33.83 16.64 36.18
CA ALA A 3 -33.01 15.44 36.21
C ALA A 3 -32.31 15.29 34.85
N LEU A 4 -30.98 15.33 34.89
CA LEU A 4 -30.08 15.08 33.77
C LEU A 4 -30.28 13.66 33.25
N LEU A 5 -30.75 13.54 32.01
CA LEU A 5 -30.59 12.33 31.22
C LEU A 5 -29.14 12.31 30.71
N CYS A 6 -28.28 11.54 31.38
CA CYS A 6 -27.01 11.12 30.82
C CYS A 6 -27.30 10.23 29.59
N SER A 7 -27.19 10.80 28.39
CA SER A 7 -27.18 10.01 27.16
C SER A 7 -25.89 9.19 27.12
N GLN A 8 -26.09 7.87 27.15
CA GLN A 8 -25.05 6.86 27.08
C GLN A 8 -24.15 7.09 25.87
N ALA A 9 -22.84 7.00 26.11
CA ALA A 9 -21.81 7.01 25.09
C ALA A 9 -22.09 5.92 24.05
N ASP A 10 -22.07 6.31 22.77
CA ASP A 10 -22.03 5.44 21.60
C ASP A 10 -21.01 4.31 21.80
N ALA A 11 -21.51 3.13 22.17
CA ALA A 11 -20.78 1.89 22.04
C ALA A 11 -20.78 1.53 20.55
N GLU A 12 -19.88 2.16 19.80
CA GLU A 12 -19.62 1.87 18.38
C GLU A 12 -19.41 0.36 18.22
N ALA A 13 -20.32 -0.31 17.48
CA ALA A 13 -20.24 -1.74 17.20
C ALA A 13 -18.87 -2.11 16.61
N PRO A 14 -18.37 -3.35 16.82
CA PRO A 14 -17.13 -3.81 16.21
C PRO A 14 -17.20 -3.62 14.70
N ARG A 15 -16.41 -2.67 14.19
CA ARG A 15 -16.32 -2.41 12.76
C ARG A 15 -15.89 -3.69 12.06
N GLU A 16 -16.57 -4.07 10.98
CA GLU A 16 -16.23 -5.26 10.23
C GLU A 16 -14.74 -5.24 9.86
N THR A 17 -14.06 -6.33 10.22
CA THR A 17 -12.65 -6.57 9.91
C THR A 17 -12.40 -6.35 8.43
N LEU A 18 -11.40 -5.51 8.13
CA LEU A 18 -11.01 -5.24 6.75
C LEU A 18 -10.36 -6.48 6.13
N ARG A 19 -10.76 -6.78 4.90
CA ARG A 19 -10.34 -7.90 4.06
C ARG A 19 -10.10 -7.38 2.64
N PHE A 20 -9.48 -8.20 1.81
CA PHE A 20 -9.35 -7.95 0.39
C PHE A 20 -10.67 -8.24 -0.33
N HIS A 21 -10.96 -7.44 -1.35
CA HIS A 21 -12.07 -7.68 -2.25
C HIS A 21 -11.84 -8.98 -3.03
N ALA A 22 -12.87 -9.82 -3.14
CA ALA A 22 -12.72 -11.18 -3.67
C ALA A 22 -12.40 -11.21 -5.17
N GLU A 23 -13.04 -10.33 -5.96
CA GLU A 23 -13.03 -10.41 -7.42
C GLU A 23 -12.10 -9.38 -8.05
N ALA A 24 -12.26 -8.09 -7.74
CA ALA A 24 -11.35 -7.03 -8.13
C ALA A 24 -9.97 -7.19 -7.48
N LYS A 25 -9.10 -7.94 -8.15
CA LYS A 25 -7.68 -8.12 -7.85
C LYS A 25 -6.94 -8.43 -9.14
N GLY A 26 -5.65 -8.11 -9.20
CA GLY A 26 -4.83 -8.38 -10.36
C GLY A 26 -4.66 -9.89 -10.62
N ALA A 27 -4.38 -10.24 -11.87
CA ALA A 27 -4.32 -11.63 -12.33
C ALA A 27 -3.26 -12.50 -11.61
N GLN A 28 -2.24 -11.85 -11.04
CA GLN A 28 -1.14 -12.53 -10.35
C GLN A 28 -1.38 -12.66 -8.84
N VAL A 29 -2.49 -12.12 -8.34
CA VAL A 29 -2.86 -12.18 -6.92
C VAL A 29 -3.68 -13.43 -6.64
N ARG A 30 -3.21 -14.21 -5.67
CA ARG A 30 -4.02 -15.20 -4.97
C ARG A 30 -4.36 -14.66 -3.58
N LEU A 31 -5.60 -14.86 -3.17
CA LEU A 31 -6.04 -14.56 -1.81
C LEU A 31 -6.17 -15.87 -1.03
N ASP A 32 -5.99 -15.80 0.28
CA ASP A 32 -6.35 -16.90 1.17
C ASP A 32 -7.88 -17.04 1.34
N ALA A 33 -8.32 -18.08 2.05
CA ALA A 33 -9.73 -18.38 2.26
C ALA A 33 -10.46 -17.26 3.01
N GLU A 34 -9.78 -16.61 3.96
CA GLU A 34 -10.34 -15.53 4.77
C GLU A 34 -10.33 -14.17 4.04
N ARG A 35 -9.60 -14.09 2.92
CA ARG A 35 -9.28 -12.88 2.16
C ARG A 35 -8.54 -11.84 2.98
N CYS A 36 -7.78 -12.25 3.99
CA CYS A 36 -6.92 -11.36 4.76
C CYS A 36 -5.49 -11.36 4.21
N THR A 37 -5.08 -12.37 3.45
CA THR A 37 -3.74 -12.42 2.85
C THR A 37 -3.81 -12.36 1.33
N ALA A 38 -2.92 -11.56 0.73
CA ALA A 38 -2.71 -11.48 -0.71
C ALA A 38 -1.27 -11.89 -1.05
N HIS A 39 -1.12 -12.82 -2.00
CA HIS A 39 0.15 -13.37 -2.44
C HIS A 39 0.30 -13.24 -3.96
N ARG A 40 1.44 -12.69 -4.41
CA ARG A 40 1.80 -12.60 -5.83
C ARG A 40 2.41 -13.92 -6.30
N ARG A 41 1.94 -14.49 -7.42
CA ARG A 41 2.38 -15.81 -7.91
C ARG A 41 3.82 -15.80 -8.43
N ALA A 42 4.08 -15.20 -9.59
CA ALA A 42 5.39 -15.35 -10.25
C ALA A 42 5.91 -14.06 -10.90
N THR A 43 5.06 -13.25 -11.54
CA THR A 43 5.52 -12.04 -12.26
C THR A 43 5.55 -10.82 -11.35
N PHE A 44 6.18 -9.73 -11.78
CA PHE A 44 6.35 -8.49 -11.00
C PHE A 44 5.20 -7.48 -11.15
N HIS A 45 4.16 -7.77 -11.92
CA HIS A 45 3.04 -6.89 -12.23
C HIS A 45 1.68 -7.57 -11.96
N ASP A 46 0.58 -6.87 -12.19
CA ASP A 46 -0.79 -7.32 -11.92
C ASP A 46 -1.00 -7.70 -10.44
N GLY A 47 -0.38 -6.92 -9.54
CA GLY A 47 -0.39 -7.12 -8.09
C GLY A 47 -1.45 -6.30 -7.34
N ILE A 48 -2.37 -5.65 -8.06
CA ILE A 48 -3.33 -4.70 -7.49
C ILE A 48 -4.36 -5.43 -6.65
N VAL A 49 -4.63 -4.93 -5.44
CA VAL A 49 -5.69 -5.39 -4.55
C VAL A 49 -6.44 -4.22 -3.93
N PHE A 50 -7.70 -4.44 -3.58
CA PHE A 50 -8.57 -3.44 -2.96
C PHE A 50 -9.15 -3.95 -1.63
N SER A 51 -9.56 -3.05 -0.75
CA SER A 51 -10.38 -3.43 0.41
C SER A 51 -11.78 -3.89 -0.02
N GLN A 52 -12.40 -4.80 0.75
CA GLN A 52 -13.75 -5.29 0.43
C GLN A 52 -14.84 -4.23 0.63
N ARG A 53 -14.56 -3.22 1.48
CA ARG A 53 -15.48 -2.13 1.80
C ARG A 53 -14.78 -0.77 1.73
N PRO A 54 -15.56 0.33 1.66
CA PRO A 54 -15.02 1.67 1.88
C PRO A 54 -14.36 1.81 3.25
N VAL A 55 -13.33 2.66 3.30
CA VAL A 55 -12.56 3.02 4.48
C VAL A 55 -12.88 4.47 4.84
N LEU A 56 -13.17 4.71 6.11
CA LEU A 56 -13.51 6.06 6.55
C LEU A 56 -12.27 6.97 6.63
N PRO A 57 -12.44 8.29 6.43
CA PRO A 57 -11.36 9.23 6.71
C PRO A 57 -10.88 9.13 8.16
N GLY A 58 -9.59 8.86 8.35
CA GLY A 58 -8.95 8.66 9.65
C GLY A 58 -8.89 7.20 10.11
N GLU A 59 -9.63 6.29 9.47
CA GLU A 59 -9.49 4.85 9.70
C GLU A 59 -8.11 4.39 9.21
N ARG A 60 -7.40 3.65 10.07
CA ARG A 60 -6.05 3.16 9.77
C ARG A 60 -6.15 1.79 9.16
N VAL A 61 -5.82 1.70 7.88
CA VAL A 61 -5.63 0.43 7.20
C VAL A 61 -4.27 -0.12 7.61
N ALA A 62 -4.27 -1.25 8.30
CA ALA A 62 -3.07 -1.91 8.78
C ALA A 62 -2.81 -3.15 7.92
N LEU A 63 -1.59 -3.29 7.43
CA LEU A 63 -1.12 -4.50 6.77
C LEU A 63 0.24 -4.92 7.30
N ARG A 64 0.51 -6.22 7.33
CA ARG A 64 1.82 -6.81 7.58
C ARG A 64 2.42 -7.27 6.26
N VAL A 65 3.71 -6.99 6.06
CA VAL A 65 4.46 -7.59 4.94
C VAL A 65 4.90 -8.98 5.35
N LEU A 66 4.55 -10.00 4.57
CA LEU A 66 4.85 -11.39 4.90
C LEU A 66 6.11 -11.91 4.21
N GLY A 67 6.41 -11.41 3.01
CA GLY A 67 7.52 -11.94 2.24
C GLY A 67 8.02 -10.97 1.18
N GLN A 68 9.30 -11.14 0.87
CA GLN A 68 9.96 -10.46 -0.23
C GLN A 68 10.58 -11.47 -1.20
N GLU A 69 10.73 -11.06 -2.45
CA GLU A 69 11.37 -11.82 -3.51
C GLU A 69 12.58 -11.02 -4.00
N LYS A 70 13.77 -11.63 -3.90
CA LYS A 70 15.03 -11.04 -4.38
C LYS A 70 15.05 -11.04 -5.91
N GLY A 71 15.84 -10.14 -6.51
CA GLY A 71 15.98 -10.01 -7.96
C GLY A 71 14.96 -9.07 -8.62
N TRP A 72 13.99 -8.55 -7.86
CA TRP A 72 13.04 -7.55 -8.34
C TRP A 72 13.36 -6.17 -7.79
N CYS A 73 13.25 -5.15 -8.66
CA CYS A 73 13.38 -3.76 -8.27
C CYS A 73 11.99 -3.14 -8.01
N GLY A 74 11.87 -2.40 -6.90
CA GLY A 74 10.65 -1.67 -6.52
C GLY A 74 10.05 -2.09 -5.18
N GLY A 75 8.98 -1.41 -4.77
CA GLY A 75 8.38 -1.59 -3.45
C GLY A 75 6.86 -1.57 -3.45
N LEU A 76 6.30 -2.01 -2.32
CA LEU A 76 4.87 -1.99 -2.03
C LEU A 76 4.30 -0.57 -2.19
N ARG A 77 3.22 -0.44 -2.96
CA ARG A 77 2.45 0.81 -3.07
C ARG A 77 1.20 0.71 -2.21
N VAL A 78 0.85 1.80 -1.56
CA VAL A 78 -0.38 1.92 -0.75
C VAL A 78 -1.08 3.22 -1.05
N GLY A 79 -2.41 3.20 -1.01
CA GLY A 79 -3.22 4.35 -1.40
C GLY A 79 -4.71 4.18 -1.18
N PHE A 80 -5.45 5.12 -1.75
CA PHE A 80 -6.90 5.12 -1.78
C PHE A 80 -7.41 5.39 -3.19
N THR A 81 -8.57 4.82 -3.51
CA THR A 81 -9.28 5.05 -4.77
C THR A 81 -10.75 5.36 -4.53
N ARG A 82 -11.38 6.12 -5.43
CA ARG A 82 -12.84 6.25 -5.52
C ARG A 82 -13.48 5.20 -6.43
N LEU A 83 -12.67 4.37 -7.07
CA LEU A 83 -13.14 3.27 -7.88
C LEU A 83 -13.75 2.21 -6.97
N ASP A 84 -15.04 1.94 -7.17
CA ASP A 84 -15.75 0.90 -6.44
C ASP A 84 -15.29 -0.48 -6.94
N PRO A 85 -14.61 -1.31 -6.11
CA PRO A 85 -14.12 -2.62 -6.52
C PRO A 85 -15.23 -3.56 -6.99
N ALA A 86 -16.47 -3.39 -6.53
CA ALA A 86 -17.60 -4.20 -6.98
C ALA A 86 -17.97 -3.93 -8.46
N ARG A 87 -17.54 -2.79 -9.01
CA ARG A 87 -17.78 -2.37 -10.39
C ARG A 87 -16.57 -2.59 -11.30
N VAL A 88 -15.47 -3.13 -10.77
CA VAL A 88 -14.24 -3.37 -11.52
C VAL A 88 -14.08 -4.85 -11.80
N SER A 89 -14.14 -5.21 -13.08
CA SER A 89 -13.78 -6.55 -13.51
C SER A 89 -12.26 -6.72 -13.48
N ALA A 90 -11.78 -7.82 -12.91
CA ALA A 90 -10.35 -8.13 -12.80
C ALA A 90 -9.56 -7.99 -14.12
N PRO A 91 -10.08 -8.40 -15.30
CA PRO A 91 -9.39 -8.22 -16.58
C PRO A 91 -9.19 -6.76 -17.01
N CYS A 92 -9.93 -5.81 -16.42
CA CYS A 92 -9.83 -4.38 -16.74
C CYS A 92 -8.84 -3.65 -15.82
N LEU A 93 -8.23 -4.35 -14.85
CA LEU A 93 -7.21 -3.75 -14.02
C LEU A 93 -5.91 -3.55 -14.82
N PRO A 94 -5.29 -2.37 -14.75
CA PRO A 94 -3.99 -2.17 -15.34
C PRO A 94 -2.90 -2.94 -14.57
N PRO A 95 -1.70 -3.09 -15.15
CA PRO A 95 -0.63 -3.85 -14.52
C PRO A 95 -0.08 -3.21 -13.24
N PHE A 96 -0.18 -1.88 -13.10
CA PHE A 96 0.32 -1.14 -11.93
C PHE A 96 -0.67 -0.10 -11.41
N VAL A 97 -0.62 0.20 -10.11
CA VAL A 97 -1.40 1.32 -9.55
C VAL A 97 -0.82 2.66 -10.03
N CYS A 98 0.49 2.81 -10.00
CA CYS A 98 1.18 4.02 -10.46
C CYS A 98 2.06 3.65 -11.67
N PRO A 99 1.94 4.35 -12.81
CA PRO A 99 1.04 5.49 -13.07
C PRO A 99 -0.38 5.09 -13.55
N ASP A 100 -0.58 3.85 -13.98
CA ASP A 100 -1.70 3.48 -14.84
C ASP A 100 -3.08 3.69 -14.21
N LEU A 101 -3.32 3.14 -13.00
CA LEU A 101 -4.61 3.28 -12.32
C LEU A 101 -4.87 4.72 -11.89
N GLU A 102 -3.84 5.49 -11.50
CA GLU A 102 -3.95 6.92 -11.18
C GLU A 102 -4.36 7.78 -12.39
N GLN A 103 -3.92 7.41 -13.60
CA GLN A 103 -4.28 8.13 -14.82
C GLN A 103 -5.68 7.80 -15.32
N GLN A 104 -6.14 6.56 -15.08
CA GLN A 104 -7.44 6.08 -15.56
C GLN A 104 -8.59 6.37 -14.58
N SER A 105 -8.29 6.58 -13.31
CA SER A 105 -9.31 6.70 -12.25
C SER A 105 -8.87 7.65 -11.15
N PRO A 106 -9.81 8.19 -10.33
CA PRO A 106 -9.47 8.99 -9.16
C PRO A 106 -8.83 8.13 -8.07
N THR A 107 -7.53 7.87 -8.23
CA THR A 107 -6.70 7.03 -7.39
C THR A 107 -5.47 7.81 -6.93
N TRP A 108 -5.10 7.63 -5.67
CA TRP A 108 -3.94 8.27 -5.04
C TRP A 108 -3.16 7.23 -4.27
N ALA A 109 -2.00 6.86 -4.78
CA ALA A 109 -1.10 5.92 -4.14
C ALA A 109 0.34 6.46 -4.14
N ALA A 110 1.18 5.81 -3.35
CA ALA A 110 2.61 6.04 -3.37
C ALA A 110 3.36 4.76 -3.01
N VAL A 111 4.58 4.66 -3.52
CA VAL A 111 5.54 3.63 -3.11
C VAL A 111 5.95 3.93 -1.66
N LEU A 112 5.98 2.90 -0.81
CA LEU A 112 6.58 3.02 0.52
C LEU A 112 8.09 3.19 0.42
N PRO A 113 8.75 3.85 1.39
CA PRO A 113 10.20 3.87 1.46
C PRO A 113 10.79 2.45 1.43
N GLU A 114 12.01 2.31 0.91
CA GLU A 114 12.67 1.02 0.67
C GLU A 114 12.68 0.11 1.91
N ASP A 115 13.02 0.67 3.07
CA ASP A 115 13.03 -0.06 4.36
C ASP A 115 11.63 -0.30 4.95
N GLY A 116 10.61 0.30 4.35
CA GLY A 116 9.23 0.25 4.84
C GLY A 116 8.52 -1.07 4.54
N ALA A 117 8.97 -1.79 3.51
CA ALA A 117 8.32 -3.00 3.01
C ALA A 117 9.11 -4.29 3.28
N LEU A 118 9.86 -4.33 4.40
CA LEU A 118 10.58 -5.53 4.85
C LEU A 118 9.62 -6.55 5.49
N PRO A 119 9.85 -7.87 5.36
CA PRO A 119 9.04 -8.89 6.01
C PRO A 119 8.96 -8.68 7.53
N GLY A 120 7.77 -8.85 8.09
CA GLY A 120 7.47 -8.58 9.49
C GLY A 120 7.04 -7.14 9.79
N ASN A 121 7.36 -6.17 8.92
CA ASN A 121 6.91 -4.80 9.11
C ASN A 121 5.38 -4.70 9.04
N VAL A 122 4.83 -3.88 9.93
CA VAL A 122 3.42 -3.49 9.92
C VAL A 122 3.31 -2.07 9.41
N VAL A 123 2.71 -1.93 8.23
CA VAL A 123 2.42 -0.65 7.59
C VAL A 123 1.00 -0.25 7.96
N ARG A 124 0.84 0.96 8.51
CA ARG A 124 -0.46 1.58 8.75
C ARG A 124 -0.58 2.83 7.90
N PHE A 125 -1.59 2.89 7.04
CA PHE A 125 -1.85 4.08 6.22
C PHE A 125 -3.29 4.55 6.35
N TRP A 126 -3.49 5.85 6.18
CA TRP A 126 -4.79 6.49 6.34
C TRP A 126 -4.83 7.82 5.60
N VAL A 127 -6.03 8.26 5.22
CA VAL A 127 -6.27 9.60 4.72
C VAL A 127 -6.94 10.44 5.80
N ASN A 128 -6.52 11.69 5.99
CA ASN A 128 -7.20 12.60 6.90
C ASN A 128 -8.33 13.39 6.20
N ARG A 129 -9.14 14.12 6.97
CA ARG A 129 -10.23 14.96 6.42
C ARG A 129 -9.75 16.08 5.48
N ARG A 130 -8.44 16.40 5.46
CA ARG A 130 -7.82 17.38 4.55
C ARG A 130 -7.30 16.76 3.25
N GLY A 131 -7.63 15.49 2.96
CA GLY A 131 -7.18 14.81 1.75
C GLY A 131 -5.68 14.53 1.70
N ARG A 132 -5.04 14.35 2.87
CA ARG A 132 -3.61 13.99 2.97
C ARG A 132 -3.48 12.51 3.33
N LEU A 133 -2.80 11.76 2.47
CA LEU A 133 -2.47 10.35 2.66
C LEU A 133 -1.18 10.22 3.48
N PHE A 134 -1.28 9.56 4.61
CA PHE A 134 -0.16 9.25 5.48
C PHE A 134 0.09 7.75 5.57
N ALA A 135 1.33 7.39 5.85
CA ALA A 135 1.70 6.04 6.28
C ALA A 135 2.60 6.11 7.53
N ARG A 136 2.66 5.00 8.25
CA ARG A 136 3.60 4.75 9.34
C ARG A 136 3.99 3.29 9.27
N VAL A 137 5.29 3.02 9.36
CA VAL A 137 5.83 1.66 9.45
C VAL A 137 6.19 1.40 10.90
N ASN A 138 5.65 0.34 11.50
CA ASN A 138 5.85 -0.02 12.90
C ASN A 138 5.60 1.18 13.84
N ALA A 139 6.55 1.44 14.75
CA ALA A 139 6.57 2.59 15.65
C ALA A 139 7.31 3.81 15.05
N GLY A 140 7.64 3.77 13.76
CA GLY A 140 8.41 4.80 13.07
C GLY A 140 7.67 6.14 12.88
N PRO A 141 8.33 7.11 12.23
CA PRO A 141 7.76 8.42 11.97
C PRO A 141 6.51 8.33 11.07
N ARG A 142 5.64 9.34 11.19
CA ARG A 142 4.53 9.49 10.25
C ARG A 142 5.06 10.08 8.94
N LEU A 143 4.85 9.36 7.86
CA LEU A 143 5.22 9.72 6.50
C LEU A 143 4.03 10.34 5.78
N LEU A 144 4.23 11.48 5.12
CA LEU A 144 3.25 12.04 4.18
C LEU A 144 3.55 11.49 2.80
N LEU A 145 2.65 10.68 2.26
CA LEU A 145 2.84 10.02 0.96
C LEU A 145 2.27 10.85 -0.19
N ARG A 146 1.05 11.38 -0.03
CA ARG A 146 0.34 12.11 -1.09
C ARG A 146 -0.57 13.20 -0.50
N LYS A 147 -0.82 14.24 -1.28
CA LYS A 147 -1.81 15.30 -0.99
C LYS A 147 -2.85 15.32 -2.10
N GLY A 148 -4.00 15.94 -1.82
CA GLY A 148 -5.04 16.15 -2.84
C GLY A 148 -5.96 14.96 -3.06
N VAL A 149 -6.04 14.03 -2.10
CA VAL A 149 -7.07 12.98 -2.11
C VAL A 149 -8.43 13.65 -2.04
N LEU A 150 -9.27 13.42 -3.05
CA LEU A 150 -10.59 14.04 -3.10
C LEU A 150 -11.49 13.39 -2.04
N MET A 151 -11.97 14.21 -1.11
CA MET A 151 -12.88 13.81 -0.04
C MET A 151 -14.36 14.03 -0.45
N GLY A 152 -15.30 13.45 0.30
CA GLY A 152 -16.74 13.61 0.04
C GLY A 152 -17.38 12.52 -0.81
N ALA A 153 -16.65 11.45 -1.12
CA ALA A 153 -17.18 10.21 -1.67
C ALA A 153 -16.53 9.02 -0.94
N PRO A 154 -17.11 7.82 -0.99
CA PRO A 154 -16.50 6.61 -0.47
C PRO A 154 -15.10 6.39 -1.07
N LEU A 155 -14.16 5.95 -0.22
CA LEU A 155 -12.78 5.64 -0.61
C LEU A 155 -12.49 4.19 -0.25
N TRP A 156 -11.93 3.43 -1.17
CA TRP A 156 -11.42 2.08 -0.90
C TRP A 156 -9.92 2.13 -0.76
N ALA A 157 -9.38 1.29 0.12
CA ALA A 157 -7.94 1.10 0.19
C ALA A 157 -7.49 0.36 -1.08
N VAL A 158 -6.38 0.81 -1.66
CA VAL A 158 -5.73 0.13 -2.78
C VAL A 158 -4.27 -0.12 -2.43
N MET A 159 -3.79 -1.31 -2.75
CA MET A 159 -2.40 -1.71 -2.57
C MET A 159 -1.91 -2.38 -3.85
N ASP A 160 -0.62 -2.24 -4.11
CA ASP A 160 0.05 -2.90 -5.25
C ASP A 160 1.14 -3.80 -4.70
N VAL A 161 0.91 -5.11 -4.71
CA VAL A 161 1.90 -6.12 -4.33
C VAL A 161 2.93 -6.19 -5.46
N TYR A 162 3.87 -5.24 -5.46
CA TYR A 162 4.79 -4.98 -6.57
C TYR A 162 6.26 -5.13 -6.15
N GLY A 163 7.09 -5.45 -7.14
CA GLY A 163 8.55 -5.48 -7.02
C GLY A 163 9.01 -6.49 -5.98
N THR A 164 9.82 -6.03 -5.03
CA THR A 164 10.37 -6.86 -3.96
C THR A 164 9.29 -7.49 -3.08
N THR A 165 8.08 -6.92 -2.98
CA THR A 165 7.04 -7.44 -2.08
C THR A 165 6.31 -8.63 -2.71
N LYS A 166 6.28 -9.77 -2.00
CA LYS A 166 5.66 -11.02 -2.48
C LYS A 166 4.29 -11.29 -1.86
N ALA A 167 4.11 -10.93 -0.60
CA ALA A 167 2.85 -11.17 0.11
C ALA A 167 2.60 -10.13 1.21
N ILE A 168 1.33 -9.79 1.40
CA ILE A 168 0.85 -8.89 2.45
C ILE A 168 -0.40 -9.47 3.14
N GLU A 169 -0.59 -9.13 4.40
CA GLU A 169 -1.72 -9.53 5.23
C GLU A 169 -2.42 -8.27 5.76
N LEU A 170 -3.72 -8.12 5.51
CA LEU A 170 -4.56 -7.11 6.15
C LEU A 170 -4.84 -7.50 7.60
N LEU A 171 -4.50 -6.60 8.51
CA LEU A 171 -4.71 -6.78 9.93
C LEU A 171 -6.08 -6.22 10.31
N GLY A 172 -6.93 -7.07 10.89
CA GLY A 172 -8.27 -6.73 11.36
C GLY A 172 -8.34 -5.88 12.62
N GLU A 173 -7.39 -4.97 12.81
CA GLU A 173 -7.33 -4.13 14.01
C GLU A 173 -8.40 -3.03 13.98
N ALA A 174 -9.61 -3.37 14.43
CA ALA A 174 -10.48 -2.42 15.11
C ALA A 174 -9.92 -2.19 16.53
N ASN A 175 -8.80 -1.47 16.67
CA ASN A 175 -8.34 -1.05 17.98
C ASN A 175 -8.10 0.48 18.05
N PRO A 176 -9.08 1.25 18.56
CA PRO A 176 -8.91 2.68 18.85
C PRO A 176 -8.00 2.96 20.06
N ARG A 177 -7.53 1.95 20.78
CA ARG A 177 -6.75 2.13 22.02
C ARG A 177 -5.43 1.41 21.88
N GLY A 178 -4.33 2.10 22.16
CA GLY A 178 -2.97 1.53 22.14
C GLY A 178 -2.85 0.29 23.05
N PRO A 179 -1.65 -0.32 23.12
CA PRO A 179 -1.44 -1.52 23.91
C PRO A 179 -1.98 -1.31 25.32
N ARG A 180 -2.97 -2.12 25.72
CA ARG A 180 -3.42 -2.18 27.10
C ARG A 180 -2.22 -2.65 27.91
N HIS A 181 -1.69 -1.71 28.69
CA HIS A 181 -0.76 -1.96 29.77
C HIS A 181 -1.25 -3.20 30.54
N ARG A 182 -0.43 -4.25 30.61
CA ARG A 182 -0.62 -5.21 31.71
C ARG A 182 -0.44 -4.41 33.01
N PRO A 183 -1.29 -4.61 34.04
CA PRO A 183 -0.93 -4.18 35.38
C PRO A 183 0.31 -4.98 35.76
N TRP A 184 1.46 -4.30 35.77
CA TRP A 184 2.69 -4.84 36.34
C TRP A 184 2.50 -4.74 37.85
N VAL A 185 2.40 -5.91 38.50
CA VAL A 185 2.34 -6.04 39.95
C VAL A 185 3.69 -5.57 40.51
N GLY A 186 3.62 -4.68 41.50
CA GLY A 186 4.77 -3.96 42.03
C GLY A 186 5.89 -4.86 42.54
N GLY A 187 7.11 -4.42 42.28
CA GLY A 187 8.31 -4.76 43.03
C GLY A 187 9.16 -3.51 43.15
N GLU A 188 9.27 -2.99 44.37
CA GLU A 188 10.14 -1.89 44.76
C GLU A 188 11.61 -2.18 44.44
N GLY A 189 12.39 -1.12 44.13
CA GLY A 189 13.85 -1.22 44.12
C GLY A 189 14.59 -0.21 43.23
N SER A 190 14.72 1.02 43.72
CA SER A 190 15.98 1.79 43.77
C SER A 190 16.79 2.08 42.50
N GLY A 191 16.79 3.36 42.10
CA GLY A 191 18.02 4.14 41.88
C GLY A 191 18.82 3.91 40.58
N GLY A 192 18.72 4.85 39.63
CA GLY A 192 19.62 4.90 38.48
C GLY A 192 19.44 6.16 37.63
N THR A 193 20.38 7.08 37.80
CA THR A 193 20.51 8.41 37.18
C THR A 193 20.49 8.37 35.65
N ALA A 194 19.74 9.29 35.03
CA ALA A 194 19.69 9.48 33.57
C ALA A 194 20.94 10.20 33.05
N PRO A 195 21.52 9.80 31.88
CA PRO A 195 22.39 10.66 31.11
C PRO A 195 21.59 11.42 30.03
N PRO A 196 21.94 12.69 29.71
CA PRO A 196 21.35 13.43 28.59
C PRO A 196 22.14 13.18 27.29
N LEU A 197 21.64 13.82 26.20
CA LEU A 197 22.23 14.01 24.86
C LEU A 197 21.86 12.90 23.85
N THR A 198 21.50 13.16 22.60
CA THR A 198 21.64 14.37 21.75
C THR A 198 20.67 14.25 20.59
N ALA A 199 19.96 15.33 20.28
CA ALA A 199 19.15 15.43 19.07
C ALA A 199 20.06 15.59 17.85
N VAL A 200 20.17 14.56 17.02
CA VAL A 200 20.71 14.69 15.66
C VAL A 200 19.54 14.90 14.72
N GLY A 201 19.30 16.16 14.36
CA GLY A 201 18.44 16.51 13.25
C GLY A 201 19.03 15.99 11.95
N ARG A 202 18.36 15.03 11.32
CA ARG A 202 18.59 14.71 9.91
C ARG A 202 17.36 15.15 9.13
N SER A 203 17.54 16.19 8.32
CA SER A 203 16.60 16.60 7.29
C SER A 203 16.26 15.41 6.42
N VAL A 204 15.00 14.96 6.46
CA VAL A 204 14.47 13.99 5.51
C VAL A 204 14.21 14.76 4.23
N GLN A 205 15.18 14.72 3.33
CA GLN A 205 15.05 15.27 2.00
C GLN A 205 14.06 14.37 1.24
N PHE A 206 12.86 14.89 0.99
CA PHE A 206 11.89 14.26 0.11
C PHE A 206 12.48 14.24 -1.29
N PHE A 207 13.15 13.14 -1.66
CA PHE A 207 13.45 12.87 -3.06
C PHE A 207 12.14 12.54 -3.75
N ILE A 208 11.58 13.54 -4.42
CA ILE A 208 10.60 13.33 -5.48
C ILE A 208 11.40 12.66 -6.61
N TYR A 209 11.44 11.33 -6.64
CA TYR A 209 11.95 10.63 -7.81
C TYR A 209 10.95 10.85 -8.95
N SER A 210 11.16 11.93 -9.69
CA SER A 210 10.81 11.97 -11.12
C SER A 210 11.73 10.96 -11.80
N PHE A 211 11.18 9.77 -12.11
CA PHE A 211 11.87 8.80 -12.94
C PHE A 211 12.02 9.44 -14.33
N SER A 212 13.23 9.88 -14.64
CA SER A 212 13.61 10.26 -15.99
C SER A 212 13.55 9.00 -16.85
N LEU A 213 12.74 9.04 -17.91
CA LEU A 213 12.89 8.11 -19.03
C LEU A 213 14.24 8.45 -19.68
N SER A 214 15.31 7.82 -19.20
CA SER A 214 16.58 7.85 -19.93
C SER A 214 16.36 7.08 -21.24
N SER A 215 16.23 7.82 -22.34
CA SER A 215 16.44 7.30 -23.68
C SER A 215 17.87 6.75 -23.75
N CYS A 216 18.03 5.44 -23.61
CA CYS A 216 19.27 4.79 -24.00
C CYS A 216 19.29 4.73 -25.54
N PRO A 217 20.41 5.11 -26.18
CA PRO A 217 20.53 5.08 -27.64
C PRO A 217 20.48 3.62 -28.09
N GLY A 218 19.54 3.29 -28.99
CA GLY A 218 19.51 2.00 -29.64
C GLY A 218 20.73 1.79 -30.53
N PRO A 219 21.21 0.55 -30.72
CA PRO A 219 22.24 0.26 -31.69
C PRO A 219 21.67 0.48 -33.11
N VAL A 220 22.27 1.38 -33.88
CA VAL A 220 21.99 1.53 -35.31
C VAL A 220 22.55 0.30 -36.03
N MET A 221 21.65 -0.61 -36.40
CA MET A 221 21.92 -1.71 -37.34
C MET A 221 22.18 -1.14 -38.73
N LYS A 222 23.25 -1.62 -39.38
CA LYS A 222 23.53 -1.41 -40.80
C LYS A 222 22.34 -1.86 -41.65
N MET A 223 21.88 -1.00 -42.56
CA MET A 223 20.97 -1.40 -43.63
C MET A 223 21.68 -2.37 -44.58
N GLY A 224 21.25 -3.64 -44.55
CA GLY A 224 21.39 -4.57 -45.67
C GLY A 224 20.05 -4.60 -46.41
N THR A 225 20.07 -4.23 -47.69
CA THR A 225 18.92 -4.30 -48.60
C THR A 225 18.65 -5.75 -49.00
N GLY A 226 17.41 -6.21 -48.87
CA GLY A 226 17.01 -7.51 -49.45
C GLY A 226 15.71 -8.13 -48.93
N GLY A 227 14.59 -7.77 -49.54
CA GLY A 227 13.56 -8.71 -50.01
C GLY A 227 12.70 -9.56 -49.04
N ARG A 228 11.39 -9.29 -49.11
CA ARG A 228 10.27 -10.24 -49.34
C ARG A 228 9.53 -10.90 -48.14
N GLN A 229 8.28 -10.45 -47.99
CA GLN A 229 7.00 -11.10 -47.62
C GLN A 229 6.81 -12.05 -46.41
N LYS A 230 5.75 -11.70 -45.66
CA LYS A 230 4.76 -12.52 -44.91
C LYS A 230 5.24 -13.28 -43.67
N ASP A 231 4.77 -12.86 -42.49
CA ASP A 231 3.79 -13.67 -41.72
C ASP A 231 3.10 -12.85 -40.62
N LYS A 232 1.83 -13.17 -40.35
CA LYS A 232 1.02 -12.65 -39.24
C LYS A 232 1.33 -13.47 -37.98
N THR A 233 2.10 -12.92 -37.05
CA THR A 233 2.16 -13.45 -35.69
C THR A 233 2.04 -12.32 -34.69
N GLN A 234 0.94 -12.39 -33.95
CA GLN A 234 0.59 -11.68 -32.74
C GLN A 234 1.82 -11.55 -31.83
N ARG A 235 2.41 -10.36 -31.76
CA ARG A 235 3.48 -10.05 -30.80
C ARG A 235 2.83 -9.73 -29.46
N GLU A 236 2.76 -10.74 -28.58
CA GLU A 236 2.81 -10.48 -27.14
C GLU A 236 3.98 -9.53 -26.89
N GLY A 237 3.66 -8.34 -26.40
CA GLY A 237 4.66 -7.39 -25.96
C GLY A 237 5.42 -8.00 -24.79
N ASN A 238 6.62 -8.52 -25.05
CA ASN A 238 7.57 -8.93 -24.03
C ASN A 238 7.84 -7.73 -23.11
N LEU A 239 7.14 -7.69 -21.98
CA LEU A 239 7.53 -6.93 -20.81
C LEU A 239 8.82 -7.57 -20.29
N VAL A 240 9.96 -7.00 -20.69
CA VAL A 240 11.26 -7.41 -20.17
C VAL A 240 11.26 -7.19 -18.65
N PRO A 241 11.57 -8.21 -17.84
CA PRO A 241 11.77 -8.06 -16.41
C PRO A 241 12.78 -6.93 -16.14
N ARG A 242 12.42 -5.95 -15.29
CA ARG A 242 13.44 -5.12 -14.63
C ARG A 242 13.99 -5.91 -13.46
N GLU A 243 14.78 -6.92 -13.80
CA GLU A 243 15.67 -7.56 -12.86
C GLU A 243 16.69 -6.53 -12.41
N CYS A 244 16.91 -6.45 -11.10
CA CYS A 244 18.16 -5.94 -10.60
C CYS A 244 19.20 -7.06 -10.84
#